data_AF-A0A289ZA00-F1
#
_entry.id   AF-A0A289ZA00-F1
#
_cell.length_a   1.000
_cell.length_b   1.000
_cell.length_c   1.000
_cell.angle_alpha   90.00
_cell.angle_beta   90.00
_cell.angle_gamma   90.00
#
_symmetry.space_group_name_H-M   'P 1'
#
loop_
_entity.id
_entity.type
_entity.pdbx_description
1 polymer ?
#
loop_
_entity_poly.entity_id
_entity_poly.type
_entity_poly.pdbx_seq_one_letter_code
_entity_poly.pdbx_strand_id
1 'polypeptide(L)'
;GFMVVALGRGSLRAALFLLINHAYSKALLFFGFGSIIHSKEGILGYSPNQSQNMVFMGGLKKHIPITKISFLGGTLSLCGIPPFACFWSKDEIINDSWLYS
;
A
#
# COMPACT_ATOMS: atom_id res chain seq x y z
N GLY A 1 -3.41 10.10 8.62
CA GLY A 1 -3.32 10.19 10.08
C GLY A 1 -1.88 10.32 10.54
N PHE A 2 -1.11 9.23 10.45
CA PHE A 2 0.27 9.17 10.97
C PHE A 2 1.23 10.27 10.45
N MET A 3 1.13 10.65 9.18
CA MET A 3 1.93 11.77 8.62
C MET A 3 1.58 13.14 9.21
N VAL A 4 0.31 13.37 9.57
CA VAL A 4 -0.13 14.63 10.19
C VAL A 4 0.41 14.71 11.62
N VAL A 5 0.49 13.58 12.31
CA VAL A 5 1.13 13.48 13.63
C VAL A 5 2.62 13.80 13.54
N ALA A 6 3.32 13.28 12.52
CA ALA A 6 4.74 13.58 12.28
C ALA A 6 4.99 15.07 12.01
N LEU A 7 4.14 15.71 11.18
CA LEU A 7 4.19 17.16 10.94
C LEU A 7 3.91 17.97 12.20
N GLY A 8 2.91 17.55 13.00
CA GLY A 8 2.57 18.19 14.27
C GLY A 8 3.67 18.10 15.33
N ARG A 9 4.59 17.13 15.20
CA ARG A 9 5.76 16.95 16.06
C ARG A 9 7.03 17.66 15.55
N GLY A 10 6.95 18.38 14.42
CA GLY A 10 8.08 19.13 13.86
C GLY A 10 9.07 18.32 13.03
N SER A 11 8.83 17.01 12.85
CA SER A 11 9.71 16.12 12.06
C SER A 11 9.37 16.16 10.57
N LEU A 12 9.68 17.30 9.91
CA LEU A 12 9.37 17.53 8.49
C LEU A 12 10.04 16.51 7.57
N ARG A 13 11.29 16.13 7.88
CA ARG A 13 12.07 15.18 7.08
C ARG A 13 11.44 13.79 7.08
N ALA A 14 11.13 13.25 8.26
CA ALA A 14 10.48 11.95 8.40
C ALA A 14 9.07 11.95 7.79
N ALA A 15 8.32 13.04 7.96
CA ALA A 15 6.99 13.21 7.37
C ALA A 15 7.02 13.21 5.83
N LEU A 16 7.94 13.95 5.20
CA LEU A 16 8.09 13.99 3.74
C LEU A 16 8.58 12.65 3.18
N PHE A 17 9.55 12.01 3.84
CA PHE A 17 10.05 10.70 3.43
C PHE A 17 8.94 9.62 3.50
N LEU A 18 8.16 9.61 4.59
CA LEU A 18 6.99 8.74 4.71
C LEU A 18 5.93 9.05 3.65
N LEU A 19 5.67 10.33 3.35
CA LEU A 19 4.69 10.75 2.33
C LEU A 19 5.03 10.15 0.96
N ILE A 20 6.29 10.26 0.55
CA ILE A 20 6.78 9.73 -0.73
C ILE A 20 6.66 8.20 -0.75
N ASN A 21 7.17 7.50 0.27
CA ASN A 21 7.13 6.03 0.34
C ASN A 21 5.70 5.49 0.38
N HIS A 22 4.81 6.15 1.11
CA HIS A 22 3.41 5.80 1.15
C HIS A 22 2.71 6.07 -0.18
N ALA A 23 3.02 7.17 -0.88
CA ALA A 23 2.45 7.46 -2.20
C ALA A 23 2.80 6.37 -3.21
N TYR A 24 4.08 5.96 -3.28
CA TYR A 24 4.51 4.84 -4.14
C TYR A 24 3.82 3.53 -3.77
N SER A 25 3.75 3.20 -2.47
CA SER A 25 3.10 1.98 -2.00
C SER A 25 1.61 1.96 -2.33
N LYS A 26 0.90 3.09 -2.15
CA LYS A 26 -0.51 3.23 -2.53
C LYS A 26 -0.71 3.16 -4.03
N ALA A 27 0.14 3.81 -4.82
CA ALA A 27 0.07 3.75 -6.28
C ALA A 27 0.20 2.29 -6.77
N LEU A 28 1.17 1.53 -6.27
CA LEU A 28 1.33 0.10 -6.60
C LEU A 28 0.09 -0.73 -6.25
N LEU A 29 -0.53 -0.47 -5.09
CA LEU A 29 -1.74 -1.17 -4.67
C LEU A 29 -2.95 -0.82 -5.54
N PHE A 30 -3.15 0.45 -5.89
CA PHE A 30 -4.26 0.88 -6.74
C PHE A 30 -4.11 0.38 -8.18
N PHE A 31 -2.91 0.49 -8.77
CA PHE A 31 -2.63 -0.07 -10.10
C PHE A 31 -2.77 -1.59 -10.11
N GLY A 32 -2.24 -2.27 -9.09
CA GLY A 32 -2.39 -3.72 -8.94
C GLY A 32 -3.85 -4.13 -8.85
N PHE A 33 -4.64 -3.47 -8.00
CA PHE A 33 -6.07 -3.73 -7.87
C PHE A 33 -6.86 -3.46 -9.16
N GLY A 34 -6.55 -2.37 -9.88
CA GLY A 34 -7.15 -2.07 -11.18
C GLY A 34 -6.91 -3.18 -12.21
N SER A 35 -5.71 -3.74 -12.26
CA SER A 35 -5.41 -4.89 -13.14
C SER A 35 -6.16 -6.17 -12.74
N ILE A 36 -6.45 -6.37 -11.45
CA ILE A 36 -7.25 -7.51 -10.96
C ILE A 36 -8.72 -7.35 -11.38
N ILE A 37 -9.29 -6.15 -11.22
CA ILE A 37 -10.68 -5.87 -11.65
C ILE A 37 -10.81 -6.09 -13.15
N HIS A 38 -9.89 -5.53 -13.95
CA HIS A 38 -9.92 -5.67 -15.39
C HIS A 38 -9.83 -7.15 -15.83
N SER A 39 -8.96 -7.93 -15.16
CA SER A 39 -8.87 -9.38 -15.40
C SER A 39 -10.13 -10.14 -14.98
N LYS A 40 -10.84 -9.72 -13.93
CA LYS A 40 -12.10 -10.33 -13.46
C LYS A 40 -13.27 -10.01 -14.38
N GLU A 41 -13.32 -8.79 -14.87
CA GLU A 41 -14.35 -8.31 -15.80
C GLU A 41 -14.36 -9.12 -17.10
N GLY A 42 -13.20 -9.51 -17.61
CA GLY A 42 -13.10 -10.40 -18.78
C GLY A 42 -13.63 -11.83 -18.55
N ILE A 43 -13.80 -12.26 -17.29
CA ILE A 43 -14.28 -13.62 -16.95
C ILE A 43 -15.76 -13.59 -16.54
N LEU A 44 -16.18 -12.59 -15.76
CA LEU A 44 -17.52 -12.50 -15.16
C LEU A 44 -18.48 -11.60 -15.94
N GLY A 45 -17.99 -10.84 -16.92
CA GLY A 45 -18.74 -9.76 -17.56
C GLY A 45 -18.75 -8.47 -16.73
N TYR A 46 -19.18 -7.35 -17.33
CA TYR A 46 -19.23 -6.06 -16.66
C TYR A 46 -20.36 -6.01 -15.63
N SER A 47 -20.02 -6.24 -14.37
CA SER A 47 -20.90 -5.98 -13.23
C SER A 47 -20.06 -5.48 -12.05
N PRO A 48 -20.15 -4.18 -11.68
CA PRO A 48 -19.28 -3.59 -10.65
C PRO A 48 -19.44 -4.28 -9.29
N ASN A 49 -20.65 -4.73 -8.96
CA ASN A 49 -20.94 -5.42 -7.71
C ASN A 49 -20.32 -6.83 -7.64
N GLN A 50 -20.01 -7.44 -8.77
CA GLN A 50 -19.42 -8.79 -8.81
C GLN A 50 -17.91 -8.74 -9.03
N SER A 51 -17.43 -7.84 -9.90
CA SER A 51 -16.00 -7.73 -10.23
C SER A 51 -15.15 -7.16 -9.10
N GLN A 52 -15.72 -6.31 -8.23
CA GLN A 52 -15.05 -5.71 -7.07
C GLN A 52 -15.32 -6.44 -5.74
N ASN A 53 -16.18 -7.46 -5.75
CA ASN A 53 -16.48 -8.21 -4.54
C ASN A 53 -15.37 -9.23 -4.25
N MET A 54 -14.67 -9.03 -3.13
CA MET A 54 -13.52 -9.83 -2.70
C MET A 54 -13.81 -11.33 -2.61
N VAL A 55 -15.06 -11.73 -2.35
CA VAL A 55 -15.47 -13.15 -2.31
C VAL A 55 -15.25 -13.85 -3.65
N PHE A 56 -15.47 -13.13 -4.76
CA PHE A 56 -15.33 -13.67 -6.12
C PHE A 56 -13.94 -13.40 -6.72
N MET A 57 -13.04 -12.72 -6.00
CA MET A 57 -11.74 -12.30 -6.53
C MET A 57 -10.61 -13.35 -6.39
N GLY A 58 -10.92 -14.54 -5.88
CA GLY A 58 -9.96 -15.65 -5.72
C GLY A 58 -9.41 -16.23 -7.04
N GLY A 59 -8.36 -17.05 -6.95
CA GLY A 59 -7.82 -17.88 -8.04
C GLY A 59 -6.87 -17.19 -9.05
N LEU A 60 -6.64 -15.88 -8.94
CA LEU A 60 -5.89 -15.11 -9.96
C LEU A 60 -4.37 -15.15 -9.82
N LYS A 61 -3.85 -15.69 -8.71
CA LYS A 61 -2.41 -15.73 -8.40
C LYS A 61 -1.55 -16.37 -9.50
N LYS A 62 -2.09 -17.35 -10.24
CA LYS A 62 -1.39 -18.05 -11.34
C LYS A 62 -1.47 -17.30 -12.67
N HIS A 63 -2.51 -16.50 -12.87
CA HIS A 63 -2.82 -15.84 -14.15
C HIS A 63 -2.14 -14.47 -14.29
N ILE A 64 -1.91 -13.77 -13.17
CA ILE A 64 -1.31 -12.42 -13.14
C ILE A 64 -0.08 -12.37 -12.20
N PRO A 65 1.03 -13.05 -12.55
CA PRO A 65 2.20 -13.17 -11.67
C PRO A 65 2.89 -11.84 -11.38
N ILE A 66 2.93 -10.92 -12.36
CA ILE A 66 3.55 -9.60 -12.21
C ILE A 66 2.75 -8.73 -11.24
N THR A 67 1.43 -8.62 -11.45
CA THR A 67 0.51 -7.92 -10.54
C THR A 67 0.60 -8.47 -9.11
N LYS A 68 0.71 -9.78 -8.95
CA LYS A 68 0.87 -10.42 -7.65
C LYS A 68 2.12 -9.91 -6.93
N ILE A 69 3.27 -9.87 -7.60
CA ILE A 69 4.53 -9.44 -6.99
C ILE A 69 4.50 -7.94 -6.67
N SER A 70 3.99 -7.10 -7.57
CA SER A 70 3.88 -5.66 -7.32
C SER A 70 2.90 -5.33 -6.20
N PHE A 71 1.76 -6.02 -6.14
CA PHE A 71 0.77 -5.87 -5.06
C PHE A 71 1.32 -6.39 -3.71
N LEU A 72 2.06 -7.50 -3.73
CA LEU A 72 2.75 -8.01 -2.54
C LEU A 72 3.83 -7.04 -2.05
N GLY A 73 4.65 -6.49 -2.95
CA GLY A 73 5.65 -5.48 -2.62
C GLY A 73 5.00 -4.21 -2.03
N GLY A 74 3.92 -3.73 -2.63
CA GLY A 74 3.15 -2.59 -2.12
C GLY A 74 2.53 -2.83 -0.75
N THR A 75 1.99 -4.04 -0.49
CA THR A 75 1.43 -4.40 0.82
C THR A 75 2.50 -4.55 1.89
N LEU A 76 3.63 -5.21 1.59
CA LEU A 76 4.76 -5.36 2.51
C LEU A 76 5.38 -4.00 2.86
N SER A 77 5.54 -3.12 1.86
CA SER A 77 5.99 -1.74 2.06
C SER A 77 5.01 -0.95 2.94
N LEU A 78 3.70 -1.03 2.69
CA LEU A 78 2.71 -0.33 3.52
C LEU A 78 2.65 -0.85 4.97
N CYS A 79 2.83 -2.16 5.17
CA CYS A 79 2.90 -2.78 6.49
C CYS A 79 4.11 -2.26 7.29
N GLY A 80 5.19 -1.87 6.60
CA GLY A 80 6.43 -1.42 7.23
C GLY A 80 7.26 -2.60 7.73
N ILE A 81 7.41 -3.65 6.92
CA ILE A 81 8.25 -4.81 7.28
C ILE A 81 9.73 -4.47 6.98
N PRO A 82 10.69 -4.86 7.85
CA PRO A 82 12.13 -4.68 7.61
C PRO A 82 12.56 -5.57 6.44
N PRO A 83 12.52 -5.06 5.20
CA PRO A 83 13.61 -4.33 4.54
C PRO A 83 13.14 -3.14 3.67
N PHE A 84 11.91 -2.65 3.83
CA PHE A 84 11.32 -1.60 2.98
C PHE A 84 11.44 -0.18 3.57
N ALA A 85 11.59 0.83 2.70
CA ALA A 85 11.78 2.24 3.06
C ALA A 85 10.75 2.79 4.08
N CYS A 86 9.51 2.28 4.02
CA CYS A 86 8.41 2.67 4.89
C CYS A 86 8.60 2.24 6.35
N PHE A 87 9.39 1.18 6.63
CA PHE A 87 9.74 0.77 7.99
C PHE A 87 10.55 1.87 8.69
N TRP A 88 11.65 2.31 8.07
CA TRP A 88 12.51 3.35 8.62
C TRP A 88 11.76 4.68 8.84
N SER A 89 10.90 5.10 7.91
CA SER A 89 10.13 6.34 8.10
C SER A 89 9.12 6.24 9.25
N LYS A 90 8.50 5.07 9.45
CA LYS A 90 7.57 4.85 10.56
C LYS A 90 8.30 4.82 11.91
N ASP A 91 9.42 4.13 11.98
CA ASP A 91 10.22 3.99 13.20
C ASP A 91 10.75 5.35 13.68
N GLU A 92 11.22 6.20 12.74
CA GLU A 92 11.69 7.55 13.05
C GLU A 92 10.59 8.42 13.69
N ILE A 93 9.36 8.36 13.15
CA ILE A 93 8.22 9.11 13.70
C ILE A 93 7.80 8.54 15.07
N ILE A 94 7.84 7.22 15.25
CA ILE A 94 7.55 6.59 16.55
C ILE A 94 8.61 7.02 17.56
N ASN A 95 9.89 6.92 17.23
CA ASN A 95 10.98 7.31 18.13
C ASN A 95 10.93 8.80 18.50
N ASP A 96 10.68 9.69 17.53
CA ASP A 96 10.45 11.12 17.79
C ASP A 96 9.24 11.35 18.71
N SER A 97 8.19 10.53 18.58
CA SER A 97 7.02 10.65 19.46
C SER A 97 7.27 10.19 20.90
N TRP A 98 8.18 9.23 21.12
CA TRP A 98 8.59 8.78 22.46
C TRP A 98 9.58 9.74 23.14
N LEU A 99 10.51 10.33 22.38
CA LEU A 99 11.53 11.24 22.93
C LEU A 99 10.97 12.60 23.39
N TYR A 100 9.83 13.01 22.83
CA TYR A 100 9.15 14.26 23.16
C TYR A 100 7.81 14.04 23.89
N SER A 101 7.65 12.91 24.59
CA SER A 101 6.55 12.67 25.53
C SER A 101 6.94 13.04 26.95
#